data_AF-A0ABD5M0F5-F1
#
_entry.id   AF-A0ABD5M0F5-F1
#
_cell.length_a   1.000
_cell.length_b   1.000
_cell.length_c   1.000
_cell.angle_alpha   90.00
_cell.angle_beta   90.00
_cell.angle_gamma   90.00
#
_symmetry.space_group_name_H-M   'P 1'
#
loop_
_entity.id
_entity.type
_entity.pdbx_description
1 polymer ?
#
loop_
_entity_poly.entity_id
_entity_poly.type
_entity_poly.pdbx_seq_one_letter_code
_entity_poly.pdbx_strand_id
1 'polypeptide(L)'
;MVSLLFLFAILGTLARGAWVALAISTLLILIINRQWIFTLLSMGICVALFFGVTQLPNNQFINAKLKHKLSQTNSGLRFDGGTQGSALDLILEQPIKGYGYGNQLYHNVYNQQVKQHKNWFLKIHWSP
;
A
#
# COMPACT_ATOMS: atom_id res chain seq x y z
N MET A 1 -7.02 28.50 12.25
CA MET A 1 -7.54 28.95 10.93
C MET A 1 -6.88 28.18 9.80
N VAL A 2 -5.56 28.29 9.59
CA VAL A 2 -4.85 27.57 8.51
C VAL A 2 -4.95 26.04 8.62
N SER A 3 -4.82 25.45 9.81
CA SER A 3 -4.89 24.00 9.99
C SER A 3 -6.25 23.37 9.65
N LEU A 4 -7.35 24.13 9.75
CA LEU A 4 -8.70 23.66 9.39
C LEU A 4 -8.88 23.54 7.88
N LEU A 5 -8.30 24.48 7.12
CA LEU A 5 -8.30 24.45 5.66
C LEU A 5 -7.48 23.27 5.13
N PHE A 6 -6.33 22.98 5.76
CA PHE A 6 -5.53 21.80 5.43
C PHE A 6 -6.26 20.49 5.73
N LEU A 7 -6.93 20.38 6.88
CA LEU A 7 -7.76 19.21 7.22
C LEU A 7 -8.87 18.99 6.20
N PHE A 8 -9.55 20.06 5.77
CA PHE A 8 -10.58 19.97 4.74
C PHE A 8 -10.02 19.57 3.38
N ALA A 9 -8.85 20.08 2.99
CA ALA A 9 -8.16 19.68 1.77
C ALA A 9 -7.70 18.21 1.80
N ILE A 10 -7.21 17.73 2.95
CA ILE A 10 -6.79 16.32 3.14
C ILE A 10 -8.02 15.38 3.12
N LEU A 11 -9.15 15.82 3.69
CA LEU A 11 -10.43 15.09 3.61
C LEU A 11 -10.96 15.06 2.17
N GLY A 12 -10.92 16.19 1.45
CA GLY A 12 -11.40 16.30 0.08
C GLY A 12 -10.56 15.52 -0.93
N THR A 13 -9.25 15.43 -0.72
CA THR A 13 -8.34 14.65 -1.58
C THR A 13 -8.33 13.16 -1.24
N LEU A 14 -8.78 12.79 -0.03
CA LEU A 14 -8.76 11.42 0.50
C LEU A 14 -7.40 10.72 0.30
N ALA A 15 -6.34 11.51 0.26
CA ALA A 15 -5.01 11.05 -0.07
C ALA A 15 -4.49 10.18 1.08
N ARG A 16 -4.52 8.85 0.90
CA ARG A 16 -4.15 7.88 1.94
C ARG A 16 -2.77 8.17 2.55
N GLY A 17 -1.83 8.65 1.74
CA GLY A 17 -0.48 9.02 2.18
C GLY A 17 -0.43 10.21 3.15
N ALA A 18 -1.32 11.20 2.99
CA ALA A 18 -1.35 12.37 3.88
C ALA A 18 -1.83 11.99 5.29
N TRP A 19 -2.83 11.13 5.39
CA TRP A 19 -3.30 10.59 6.68
C TRP A 19 -2.24 9.75 7.36
N VAL A 20 -1.50 8.93 6.61
CA VAL A 20 -0.39 8.12 7.14
C VAL A 20 0.74 9.01 7.64
N ALA A 21 1.15 10.03 6.87
CA ALA A 21 2.19 10.97 7.28
C ALA A 21 1.80 11.75 8.55
N LEU A 22 0.53 12.19 8.64
CA LEU A 22 0.00 12.84 9.83
C LEU A 22 0.05 11.90 11.04
N ALA A 23 -0.44 10.66 10.90
CA ALA A 23 -0.44 9.67 11.98
C ALA A 23 0.96 9.32 12.48
N ILE A 24 1.95 9.19 11.58
CA ILE A 24 3.34 8.93 11.97
C ILE A 24 3.94 10.14 12.68
N SER A 25 3.72 11.34 12.15
CA SER A 25 4.25 12.57 12.74
C SER A 25 3.70 12.81 14.15
N THR A 26 2.41 12.59 14.37
CA THR A 26 1.79 12.72 15.70
C THR A 26 2.28 11.63 16.65
N LEU A 27 2.43 10.39 16.19
CA LEU A 27 2.99 9.30 16.99
C LEU A 27 4.42 9.61 17.45
N LEU A 28 5.28 10.11 16.55
CA LEU A 28 6.64 10.52 16.89
C LEU A 28 6.66 11.64 17.95
N ILE A 29 5.81 12.65 17.81
CA ILE A 29 5.68 13.74 18.78
C ILE A 29 5.27 13.20 20.16
N LEU A 30 4.29 12.28 20.22
CA LEU A 30 3.81 11.69 21.48
C LEU A 30 4.90 10.87 22.18
N ILE A 31 5.69 10.11 21.43
CA ILE A 31 6.83 9.34 21.96
C ILE A 31 7.91 10.27 22.50
N ILE A 32 8.32 11.28 21.73
CA ILE A 32 9.35 12.25 22.14
C ILE A 32 8.91 13.02 23.39
N ASN A 33 7.64 13.43 23.44
CA ASN A 33 7.08 14.17 24.57
C ASN A 33 6.74 13.26 25.77
N ARG A 34 7.12 11.97 25.71
CA ARG A 34 6.96 10.97 26.78
C ARG A 34 5.52 10.85 27.30
N GLN A 35 4.53 11.10 26.43
CA GLN A 35 3.11 11.05 26.76
C GLN A 35 2.57 9.62 26.65
N TRP A 36 3.03 8.75 27.56
CA TRP A 36 2.73 7.31 27.56
C TRP A 36 1.24 7.00 27.66
N ILE A 37 0.48 7.78 28.46
CA ILE A 37 -0.96 7.57 28.65
C ILE A 37 -1.72 7.78 27.33
N PHE A 38 -1.45 8.86 26.61
CA PHE A 38 -2.08 9.12 25.31
C PHE A 38 -1.67 8.11 24.24
N THR A 39 -0.42 7.65 24.28
CA THR A 39 0.08 6.62 23.36
C THR A 39 -0.64 5.29 23.61
N LEU A 40 -0.76 4.85 24.86
CA LEU A 40 -1.48 3.63 25.24
C LEU A 40 -2.97 3.70 24.91
N LEU A 41 -3.61 4.84 25.16
CA LEU A 41 -5.02 5.06 24.85
C LEU A 41 -5.26 5.02 23.34
N SER A 42 -4.41 5.68 22.54
CA SER A 42 -4.50 5.62 21.08
C SER A 42 -4.33 4.19 20.56
N MET A 43 -3.35 3.44 21.07
CA MET A 43 -3.12 2.06 20.67
C MET A 43 -4.30 1.16 21.06
N GLY A 44 -4.86 1.34 22.25
CA GLY A 44 -6.05 0.63 22.71
C GLY A 44 -7.27 0.88 21.82
N ILE A 45 -7.51 2.13 21.41
CA ILE A 45 -8.60 2.47 20.48
C ILE A 45 -8.39 1.78 19.12
N CYS A 46 -7.17 1.82 18.56
CA CYS A 46 -6.87 1.16 17.29
C CYS A 46 -7.14 -0.36 17.36
N VAL A 47 -6.73 -1.00 18.45
CA VAL A 47 -6.96 -2.44 18.68
C VAL A 47 -8.45 -2.73 18.83
N ALA A 48 -9.17 -1.95 19.64
CA ALA A 48 -10.61 -2.11 19.84
C ALA A 48 -11.40 -1.96 18.52
N LEU A 49 -11.04 -0.97 17.69
CA LEU A 49 -11.65 -0.79 16.37
C LEU A 49 -11.34 -1.97 15.43
N PHE A 50 -10.11 -2.49 15.45
CA PHE A 50 -9.73 -3.65 14.66
C PHE A 50 -10.54 -4.90 15.06
N PHE A 51 -10.67 -5.18 16.37
CA PHE A 51 -11.52 -6.26 16.88
C PHE A 51 -13.00 -6.03 16.56
N GLY A 52 -13.48 -4.79 16.63
CA GLY A 52 -14.84 -4.45 16.26
C GLY A 52 -15.14 -4.80 14.80
N VAL A 53 -14.21 -4.51 13.88
CA VAL A 53 -14.36 -4.84 12.46
C VAL A 53 -14.34 -6.36 12.21
N THR A 54 -13.47 -7.11 12.90
CA THR A 54 -13.37 -8.57 12.68
C THR A 54 -14.62 -9.32 13.16
N GLN A 55 -15.22 -8.86 14.26
CA GLN A 55 -16.42 -9.46 14.87
C GLN A 55 -17.74 -9.08 14.18
N LEU A 56 -17.74 -8.14 13.22
CA LEU A 56 -18.96 -7.77 12.48
C LEU A 56 -19.54 -8.97 11.71
N PRO A 57 -20.85 -9.28 11.84
CA PRO A 57 -21.47 -10.35 11.06
C PRO A 57 -21.42 -10.03 9.56
N ASN A 58 -21.10 -11.04 8.75
CA ASN A 58 -20.90 -10.92 7.30
C ASN A 58 -22.22 -10.73 6.51
N ASN A 59 -23.32 -10.48 7.21
CA ASN A 59 -24.69 -10.51 6.68
C ASN A 59 -25.05 -9.33 5.77
N GLN A 60 -24.24 -8.26 5.74
CA GLN A 60 -24.47 -7.11 4.87
C GLN A 60 -23.34 -6.97 3.85
N PHE A 61 -23.70 -6.74 2.59
CA PHE A 61 -22.77 -6.47 1.47
C PHE A 61 -21.73 -5.39 1.81
N ILE A 62 -22.12 -4.40 2.62
CA ILE A 62 -21.26 -3.31 3.11
C ILE A 62 -20.16 -3.87 4.03
N ASN A 63 -20.48 -4.80 4.94
CA ASN A 63 -19.49 -5.41 5.84
C ASN A 63 -18.50 -6.29 5.08
N ALA A 64 -18.98 -7.07 4.11
CA ALA A 64 -18.11 -7.89 3.26
C ALA A 64 -17.15 -7.02 2.43
N LYS A 65 -17.67 -5.93 1.83
CA LYS A 65 -16.85 -4.98 1.06
C LYS A 65 -15.86 -4.22 1.94
N LEU A 66 -16.26 -3.82 3.16
CA LEU A 66 -15.39 -3.14 4.11
C LEU A 66 -14.26 -4.07 4.58
N LYS A 67 -14.59 -5.31 4.97
CA LYS A 67 -13.59 -6.32 5.34
C LYS A 67 -12.62 -6.59 4.18
N HIS A 68 -13.14 -6.78 2.97
CA HIS A 68 -12.30 -6.93 1.78
C HIS A 68 -11.41 -5.72 1.53
N LYS A 69 -11.92 -4.48 1.70
CA LYS A 69 -11.12 -3.26 1.49
C LYS A 69 -10.05 -3.07 2.56
N LEU A 70 -10.30 -3.50 3.79
CA LEU A 70 -9.34 -3.43 4.89
C LEU A 70 -8.26 -4.51 4.81
N SER A 71 -8.59 -5.71 4.32
CA SER A 71 -7.60 -6.77 4.08
C SER A 71 -6.85 -6.62 2.75
N GLN A 72 -7.36 -5.81 1.82
CA GLN A 72 -6.77 -5.62 0.51
C GLN A 72 -5.45 -4.84 0.59
N THR A 73 -4.33 -5.57 0.49
CA THR A 73 -2.97 -5.02 0.39
C THR A 73 -2.59 -4.62 -1.05
N ASN A 74 -3.22 -5.26 -2.05
CA ASN A 74 -3.05 -4.95 -3.47
C ASN A 74 -4.34 -4.38 -4.05
N SER A 75 -4.33 -3.11 -4.45
CA SER A 75 -5.47 -2.43 -5.09
C SER A 75 -5.17 -2.13 -6.55
N GLY A 76 -5.95 -2.72 -7.45
CA GLY A 76 -5.66 -2.77 -8.89
C GLY A 76 -4.66 -3.88 -9.23
N LEU A 77 -4.50 -4.23 -10.50
CA LEU A 77 -3.50 -5.21 -10.98
C LEU A 77 -2.06 -4.64 -10.87
N ARG A 78 -1.73 -4.02 -9.73
CA ARG A 78 -0.50 -3.26 -9.51
C ARG A 78 0.68 -4.15 -9.14
N PHE A 79 0.40 -5.24 -8.45
CA PHE A 79 1.37 -6.33 -8.24
C PHE A 79 1.03 -7.57 -9.06
N ASP A 80 -0.12 -7.60 -9.73
CA ASP A 80 -0.56 -8.71 -10.56
C ASP A 80 -0.34 -8.43 -12.06
N GLY A 81 -0.30 -9.49 -12.87
CA GLY A 81 -0.25 -9.38 -14.34
C GLY A 81 1.09 -8.90 -14.92
N GLY A 82 2.13 -8.76 -14.10
CA GLY A 82 3.48 -8.39 -14.53
C GLY A 82 3.72 -6.88 -14.67
N THR A 83 3.14 -6.06 -13.78
CA THR A 83 3.38 -4.61 -13.68
C THR A 83 4.53 -4.26 -12.71
N GLN A 84 4.23 -3.82 -11.49
CA GLN A 84 5.27 -3.55 -10.47
C GLN A 84 5.72 -4.84 -9.78
N GLY A 85 4.87 -5.88 -9.80
CA GLY A 85 5.18 -7.20 -9.26
C GLY A 85 6.30 -7.90 -10.02
N SER A 86 6.36 -7.81 -11.34
CA SER A 86 7.43 -8.44 -12.13
C SER A 86 8.80 -7.85 -11.87
N ALA A 87 8.90 -6.53 -11.62
CA ALA A 87 10.16 -5.93 -11.19
C ALA A 87 10.62 -6.49 -9.84
N LEU A 88 9.68 -6.69 -8.90
CA LEU A 88 9.99 -7.30 -7.61
C LEU A 88 10.40 -8.78 -7.78
N ASP A 89 9.68 -9.54 -8.59
CA ASP A 89 9.99 -10.94 -8.89
C ASP A 89 11.42 -11.08 -9.45
N LEU A 90 11.79 -10.23 -10.41
CA LEU A 90 13.15 -10.20 -10.99
C LEU A 90 14.23 -9.85 -9.96
N ILE A 91 13.94 -8.93 -9.02
CA ILE A 91 14.87 -8.64 -7.93
C ILE A 91 15.02 -9.86 -7.00
N LEU A 92 13.92 -10.55 -6.70
CA LEU A 92 13.93 -11.72 -5.82
C LEU A 92 14.62 -12.93 -6.44
N GLU A 93 14.61 -13.08 -7.77
CA GLU A 93 15.34 -14.13 -8.47
C GLU A 93 16.87 -13.97 -8.36
N GLN A 94 17.35 -12.72 -8.43
CA GLN A 94 18.78 -12.42 -8.34
C GLN A 94 19.05 -11.25 -7.37
N PRO A 95 18.88 -11.45 -6.05
CA PRO A 95 18.91 -10.34 -5.09
C PRO A 95 20.27 -9.67 -4.95
N ILE A 96 21.36 -10.37 -5.28
CA ILE A 96 22.73 -9.85 -5.10
C ILE A 96 23.24 -9.14 -6.35
N LYS A 97 23.01 -9.71 -7.54
CA LYS A 97 23.51 -9.15 -8.82
C LYS A 97 22.48 -8.27 -9.53
N GLY A 98 21.20 -8.61 -9.38
CA GLY A 98 20.11 -8.03 -10.14
C GLY A 98 20.26 -8.23 -11.65
N TYR A 99 19.30 -7.69 -12.39
CA TYR A 99 19.29 -7.70 -13.86
C TYR A 99 19.83 -6.40 -14.48
N GLY A 100 20.44 -5.53 -13.65
CA GLY A 100 20.91 -4.19 -14.02
C GLY A 100 19.85 -3.10 -13.83
N TYR A 101 20.17 -1.86 -14.23
CA TYR A 101 19.31 -0.69 -14.06
C TYR A 101 18.98 -0.02 -15.40
N GLY A 102 17.80 0.60 -15.48
CA GLY A 102 17.36 1.38 -16.64
C GLY A 102 16.12 0.82 -17.33
N ASN A 103 15.27 1.71 -17.83
CA ASN A 103 13.96 1.36 -18.40
C ASN A 103 14.09 0.42 -19.61
N GLN A 104 15.03 0.71 -20.52
CA GLN A 104 15.25 -0.10 -21.72
C GLN A 104 15.76 -1.51 -21.39
N LEU A 105 16.64 -1.63 -20.40
CA LEU A 105 17.15 -2.92 -19.92
C LEU A 105 16.04 -3.72 -19.24
N TYR A 106 15.23 -3.08 -18.39
CA TYR A 106 14.07 -3.68 -17.76
C TYR A 106 13.10 -4.26 -18.78
N HIS A 107 12.73 -3.50 -19.82
CA HIS A 107 11.80 -3.99 -20.86
C HIS A 107 12.38 -5.17 -21.64
N ASN A 108 13.68 -5.18 -21.91
CA ASN A 108 14.33 -6.29 -22.60
C ASN A 108 14.29 -7.57 -21.74
N VAL A 109 14.69 -7.47 -20.48
CA VAL A 109 14.66 -8.59 -19.52
C VAL A 109 13.23 -9.07 -19.30
N TYR A 110 12.27 -8.15 -19.13
CA TYR A 110 10.86 -8.47 -19.01
C TYR A 110 10.34 -9.24 -20.22
N ASN A 111 10.62 -8.79 -21.45
CA ASN A 111 10.18 -9.45 -22.68
C ASN A 111 10.85 -10.82 -22.91
N GLN A 112 12.04 -11.05 -22.35
CA GLN A 112 12.68 -12.36 -22.34
C GLN A 112 12.00 -13.29 -21.33
N GLN A 113 11.73 -12.78 -20.12
CA GLN A 113 11.22 -13.57 -18.99
C GLN A 113 9.71 -13.79 -19.02
N VAL A 114 8.93 -12.94 -19.70
CA VAL A 114 7.46 -13.10 -19.84
C VAL A 114 7.08 -14.45 -20.46
N LYS A 115 7.98 -15.07 -21.24
CA LYS A 115 7.78 -16.42 -21.81
C LYS A 115 7.84 -17.53 -20.75
N GLN A 116 8.55 -17.29 -19.66
CA GLN A 116 8.74 -18.23 -18.55
C GLN A 116 7.70 -18.00 -17.44
N HIS A 117 7.24 -16.75 -17.26
CA HIS A 117 6.22 -16.40 -16.28
C HIS A 117 4.83 -16.29 -16.92
N LYS A 118 4.07 -17.41 -16.95
CA LYS A 118 2.70 -17.47 -17.50
C LYS A 118 1.71 -16.46 -16.86
N ASN A 119 2.02 -15.98 -15.66
CA ASN A 119 1.20 -15.02 -14.91
C ASN A 119 1.45 -13.56 -15.32
N TRP A 120 2.44 -13.29 -16.18
CA TRP A 120 2.73 -11.97 -16.73
C TRP A 120 2.14 -11.89 -18.13
N PHE A 121 1.06 -11.12 -18.30
CA PHE A 121 0.35 -11.00 -19.57
C PHE A 121 0.34 -9.57 -20.11
N LEU A 122 0.83 -8.60 -19.34
CA LEU A 122 0.95 -7.21 -19.76
C LEU A 122 2.17 -7.03 -20.65
N LYS A 123 1.99 -7.31 -21.95
CA LYS A 123 3.01 -7.04 -22.96
C LYS A 123 3.25 -5.54 -23.07
N ILE A 124 4.40 -5.06 -22.61
CA ILE A 124 4.77 -3.65 -22.74
C ILE A 124 5.17 -3.41 -24.20
N HIS A 125 4.27 -2.81 -25.00
CA HIS A 125 4.57 -2.41 -26.37
C HIS A 125 5.28 -1.05 -26.34
N TRP A 126 6.57 -1.05 -26.66
CA TRP A 126 7.32 0.18 -26.96
C TRP A 126 7.09 0.55 -28.42
N SER A 127 6.63 1.79 -28.70
CA SER A 127 6.86 2.45 -29.99
C SER A 127 8.03 3.42 -29.82
N PRO A 128 8.97 3.45 -30.78
CA PRO A 128 10.24 4.19 -30.69
C PRO A 128 10.06 5.70 -30.52
#